data_AF-A0A2V7DRA3-F1
#
_entry.id   AF-A0A2V7DRA3-F1
#
_cell.length_a   1.000
_cell.length_b   1.000
_cell.length_c   1.000
_cell.angle_alpha   90.00
_cell.angle_beta   90.00
_cell.angle_gamma   90.00
#
_symmetry.space_group_name_H-M   'P 1'
#
loop_
_entity.id
_entity.type
_entity.pdbx_description
1 polymer ?
#
loop_
_entity_poly.entity_id
_entity_poly.type
_entity_poly.pdbx_seq_one_letter_code
_entity_poly.pdbx_strand_id
1 'polypeptide(L)'
;MTEVKPTVEDTKPGITAERLSSDELRKMDAYWRACTYQAAGMIYLRSNPLLRSPLKSEHVKQRLLGHWGTSPGLSFTYIHLNRLINKYDLNAIFLAGPGHGAPGVLAPVYLEGTYSEVYPNKSEDEEGMTEFFKEFSFPGGIGSHCTPETPGSIHEGGELGYSISHAFGAAFDNPDLLVTVVVGDGEAETGPLATSWHSNKFLNPIRDGAVLPILH
;
A
#
# COMPACT_ATOMS: atom_id res chain seq x y z
N MET A 1 -60.96 2.75 -24.98
CA MET A 1 -59.64 3.42 -25.02
C MET A 1 -58.88 2.96 -23.80
N THR A 2 -57.67 2.48 -24.04
CA THR A 2 -56.86 1.55 -23.25
C THR A 2 -56.42 2.08 -21.88
N GLU A 3 -56.66 1.27 -20.83
CA GLU A 3 -55.94 1.37 -19.56
C GLU A 3 -54.46 1.06 -19.78
N VAL A 4 -53.59 2.01 -19.46
CA VAL A 4 -52.14 1.79 -19.36
C VAL A 4 -51.87 1.37 -17.91
N LYS A 5 -51.59 0.09 -17.68
CA LYS A 5 -51.04 -0.39 -16.41
C LYS A 5 -49.62 0.18 -16.23
N PRO A 6 -49.21 0.54 -15.00
CA PRO A 6 -47.81 0.83 -14.73
C PRO A 6 -47.01 -0.45 -14.98
N THR A 7 -46.00 -0.35 -15.83
CA THR A 7 -44.99 -1.39 -16.03
C THR A 7 -44.27 -1.65 -14.72
N VAL A 8 -44.22 -2.93 -14.33
CA VAL A 8 -43.38 -3.45 -13.25
C VAL A 8 -41.96 -2.97 -13.50
N GLU A 9 -41.42 -2.15 -12.60
CA GLU A 9 -40.01 -1.81 -12.59
C GLU A 9 -39.21 -3.11 -12.46
N ASP A 10 -38.29 -3.27 -13.40
CA ASP A 10 -37.34 -4.36 -13.51
C ASP A 10 -36.33 -4.23 -12.36
N THR A 11 -36.71 -4.67 -11.16
CA THR A 11 -35.80 -4.71 -10.00
C THR A 11 -34.81 -5.84 -10.20
N LYS A 12 -33.75 -5.58 -10.98
CA LYS A 12 -32.50 -6.31 -10.81
C LYS A 12 -32.07 -6.11 -9.35
N PRO A 13 -31.71 -7.18 -8.61
CA PRO A 13 -31.10 -7.02 -7.30
C PRO A 13 -29.70 -6.44 -7.52
N GLY A 14 -29.65 -5.11 -7.66
CA GLY A 14 -28.40 -4.38 -7.52
C GLY A 14 -27.96 -4.60 -6.09
N ILE A 15 -26.75 -5.14 -5.91
CA ILE A 15 -26.05 -5.09 -4.64
C ILE A 15 -26.11 -3.62 -4.21
N THR A 16 -26.99 -3.28 -3.25
CA THR A 16 -27.01 -1.97 -2.62
C THR A 16 -25.78 -1.93 -1.72
N ALA A 17 -24.61 -1.81 -2.34
CA ALA A 17 -23.40 -1.46 -1.62
C ALA A 17 -23.69 -0.11 -0.98
N GLU A 18 -23.89 -0.11 0.34
CA GLU A 18 -23.95 1.13 1.09
C GLU A 18 -22.72 1.95 0.74
N ARG A 19 -22.95 3.13 0.16
CA ARG A 19 -21.88 4.05 -0.18
C ARG A 19 -21.15 4.43 1.10
N LEU A 20 -19.83 4.60 1.00
CA LEU A 20 -19.04 5.11 2.11
C LEU A 20 -19.63 6.43 2.62
N SER A 21 -19.67 6.58 3.94
CA SER A 21 -20.12 7.84 4.53
C SER A 21 -19.15 8.96 4.13
N SER A 22 -19.66 10.20 4.07
CA SER A 22 -18.81 11.35 3.75
C SER A 22 -17.69 11.57 4.77
N ASP A 23 -17.88 11.18 6.03
CA ASP A 23 -16.85 11.23 7.08
C ASP A 23 -15.73 10.20 6.83
N GLU A 24 -16.12 8.96 6.50
CA GLU A 24 -15.18 7.87 6.21
C GLU A 24 -14.32 8.22 4.99
N LEU A 25 -14.93 8.69 3.90
CA LEU A 25 -14.22 9.17 2.71
C LEU A 25 -13.23 10.29 3.04
N ARG A 26 -13.65 11.27 3.84
CA ARG A 26 -12.78 12.39 4.25
C ARG A 26 -11.59 11.91 5.07
N LYS A 27 -11.79 10.97 6.00
CA LYS A 27 -10.71 10.41 6.82
C LYS A 27 -9.71 9.61 5.99
N MET A 28 -10.20 8.80 5.05
CA MET A 28 -9.35 8.05 4.12
C MET A 28 -8.55 8.99 3.20
N ASP A 29 -9.18 10.02 2.65
CA ASP A 29 -8.50 11.05 1.85
C ASP A 29 -7.41 11.77 2.66
N ALA A 30 -7.73 12.17 3.90
CA ALA A 30 -6.76 12.80 4.79
C ALA A 30 -5.57 11.88 5.10
N TYR A 31 -5.82 10.59 5.35
CA TYR A 31 -4.77 9.60 5.55
C TYR A 31 -3.91 9.43 4.30
N TRP A 32 -4.52 9.32 3.12
CA TRP A 32 -3.79 9.20 1.86
C TRP A 32 -2.94 10.43 1.54
N ARG A 33 -3.46 11.62 1.83
CA ARG A 33 -2.70 12.88 1.72
C ARG A 33 -1.54 12.96 2.71
N ALA A 34 -1.71 12.44 3.92
CA ALA A 34 -0.61 12.34 4.88
C ALA A 34 0.48 11.36 4.39
N CYS A 35 0.09 10.20 3.85
CA CYS A 35 1.03 9.25 3.28
C CYS A 35 1.79 9.82 2.08
N THR A 36 1.09 10.47 1.15
CA THR A 36 1.72 11.10 -0.02
C THR A 36 2.64 12.26 0.36
N TYR A 37 2.28 13.04 1.39
CA TYR A 37 3.15 14.05 1.96
C TYR A 37 4.44 13.44 2.52
N GLN A 38 4.33 12.37 3.31
CA GLN A 38 5.50 11.68 3.85
C GLN A 38 6.34 11.02 2.76
N ALA A 39 5.73 10.48 1.71
CA ALA A 39 6.44 9.95 0.56
C ALA A 39 7.30 11.01 -0.13
N ALA A 40 6.75 12.22 -0.35
CA ALA A 40 7.53 13.34 -0.83
C ALA A 40 8.60 13.77 0.20
N GLY A 41 8.25 13.83 1.49
CA GLY A 41 9.19 14.14 2.56
C GLY A 41 10.42 13.25 2.58
N MET A 42 10.22 11.93 2.53
CA MET A 42 11.28 10.92 2.43
C MET A 42 12.18 11.13 1.21
N ILE A 43 11.63 11.45 0.04
CA ILE A 43 12.43 11.61 -1.19
C ILE A 43 13.24 12.92 -1.16
N TYR A 44 12.67 14.01 -0.65
CA TYR A 44 13.21 15.36 -0.86
C TYR A 44 13.84 15.98 0.39
N LEU A 45 13.30 15.76 1.58
CA LEU A 45 13.64 16.55 2.78
C LEU A 45 14.66 15.83 3.67
N ARG A 46 15.57 16.62 4.26
CA ARG A 46 16.49 16.18 5.33
C ARG A 46 16.28 16.92 6.66
N SER A 47 15.44 17.96 6.66
CA SER A 47 15.03 18.73 7.84
C SER A 47 13.77 19.55 7.52
N ASN A 48 13.18 20.19 8.54
CA ASN A 48 11.93 20.96 8.42
C ASN A 48 10.78 20.11 7.84
N PRO A 49 10.50 18.92 8.41
CA PRO A 49 9.60 17.93 7.79
C PRO A 49 8.15 18.39 7.74
N LEU A 50 7.75 19.37 8.57
CA LEU A 50 6.40 19.95 8.60
C LEU A 50 6.32 21.34 7.94
N LEU A 51 7.41 21.81 7.32
CA LEU A 51 7.49 23.12 6.68
C LEU A 51 7.08 24.29 7.60
N ARG A 52 7.38 24.21 8.91
CA ARG A 52 7.08 25.27 9.89
C ARG A 52 7.81 26.57 9.59
N SER A 53 8.96 26.47 8.92
CA SER A 53 9.68 27.61 8.34
C SER A 53 9.58 27.55 6.81
N PRO A 54 9.65 28.70 6.10
CA PRO A 54 9.72 28.72 4.64
C PRO A 54 10.78 27.75 4.11
N LEU A 55 10.44 27.00 3.06
CA LEU A 55 11.34 26.01 2.47
C LEU A 55 12.59 26.70 1.90
N LYS A 56 13.76 26.14 2.21
CA LYS A 56 15.07 26.60 1.75
C LYS A 56 15.82 25.42 1.16
N SER A 57 16.78 25.67 0.27
CA SER A 57 17.62 24.62 -0.32
C SER A 57 18.37 23.79 0.72
N GLU A 58 18.68 24.37 1.89
CA GLU A 58 19.34 23.65 2.99
C GLU A 58 18.47 22.57 3.63
N HIS A 59 17.15 22.60 3.47
CA HIS A 59 16.24 21.56 3.95
C HIS A 59 16.13 20.36 2.98
N VAL A 60 16.62 20.51 1.75
CA VAL A 60 16.52 19.50 0.70
C VAL A 60 17.77 18.62 0.70
N LYS A 61 17.59 17.31 0.45
CA LYS A 61 18.68 16.35 0.28
C LYS A 61 19.57 16.76 -0.90
N GLN A 62 20.88 16.60 -0.74
CA GLN A 62 21.86 16.92 -1.80
C GLN A 62 21.80 15.93 -2.97
N ARG A 63 21.33 14.72 -2.70
CA ARG A 63 21.06 13.68 -3.71
C ARG A 63 19.62 13.23 -3.51
N LEU A 64 18.82 13.39 -4.55
CA LEU A 64 17.42 12.97 -4.56
C LEU A 64 17.39 11.51 -5.03
N LEU A 65 16.97 10.62 -4.13
CA LEU A 65 16.90 9.18 -4.37
C LEU A 65 15.53 8.67 -3.91
N GLY A 66 14.96 7.74 -4.67
CA GLY A 66 13.62 7.19 -4.44
C GLY A 66 12.70 7.38 -5.64
N HIS A 67 11.55 6.70 -5.60
CA HIS A 67 10.58 6.71 -6.69
C HIS A 67 9.24 7.26 -6.23
N TRP A 68 8.80 8.34 -6.87
CA TRP A 68 7.49 8.91 -6.63
C TRP A 68 6.37 8.16 -7.37
N GLY A 69 6.62 7.74 -8.63
CA GLY A 69 5.56 7.36 -9.58
C GLY A 69 4.52 6.37 -9.05
N THR A 70 4.95 5.31 -8.38
CA THR A 70 4.06 4.27 -7.83
C THR A 70 3.62 4.54 -6.38
N SER A 71 4.35 5.39 -5.64
CA SER A 71 4.18 5.55 -4.18
C SER A 71 2.75 5.99 -3.77
N PRO A 72 2.12 7.00 -4.41
CA PRO A 72 0.74 7.37 -4.10
C PRO A 72 -0.28 6.25 -4.34
N GLY A 73 -0.08 5.44 -5.39
CA GLY A 73 -0.97 4.32 -5.75
C GLY A 73 -0.87 3.17 -4.74
N LEU A 74 0.35 2.87 -4.29
CA LEU A 74 0.60 1.91 -3.22
C LEU A 74 -0.07 2.34 -1.91
N SER A 75 0.14 3.59 -1.46
CA SER A 75 -0.51 4.10 -0.25
C SER A 75 -2.03 4.10 -0.37
N PHE A 76 -2.57 4.47 -1.54
CA PHE A 76 -4.02 4.44 -1.77
C PHE A 76 -4.57 3.03 -1.56
N THR A 77 -3.93 2.03 -2.16
CA THR A 77 -4.32 0.63 -2.04
C THR A 77 -4.21 0.13 -0.61
N TYR A 78 -3.09 0.44 0.06
CA TYR A 78 -2.83 0.08 1.46
C TYR A 78 -3.94 0.63 2.38
N ILE A 79 -4.31 1.90 2.25
CA ILE A 79 -5.33 2.54 3.09
C ILE A 79 -6.70 1.92 2.87
N HIS A 80 -7.04 1.60 1.61
CA HIS A 80 -8.27 0.90 1.30
C HIS A 80 -8.28 -0.53 1.88
N LEU A 81 -7.14 -1.22 1.90
CA LEU A 81 -7.00 -2.50 2.58
C LEU A 81 -7.12 -2.35 4.11
N ASN A 82 -6.46 -1.37 4.73
CA ASN A 82 -6.59 -1.08 6.16
C ASN A 82 -8.04 -0.84 6.57
N ARG A 83 -8.82 -0.16 5.72
CA ARG A 83 -10.26 -0.03 5.94
C ARG A 83 -10.96 -1.38 5.93
N LEU A 84 -10.66 -2.24 4.95
CA LEU A 84 -11.27 -3.58 4.86
C LEU A 84 -10.89 -4.46 6.05
N ILE A 85 -9.63 -4.41 6.48
CA ILE A 85 -9.13 -5.07 7.69
C ILE A 85 -9.97 -4.65 8.90
N ASN A 86 -10.11 -3.35 9.14
CA ASN A 86 -10.90 -2.84 10.27
C ASN A 86 -12.40 -3.17 10.16
N LYS A 87 -12.97 -3.09 8.96
CA LYS A 87 -14.41 -3.30 8.75
C LYS A 87 -14.82 -4.76 8.93
N TYR A 88 -13.97 -5.69 8.50
CA TYR A 88 -14.30 -7.11 8.42
C TYR A 88 -13.44 -7.99 9.32
N ASP A 89 -12.59 -7.41 10.16
CA ASP A 89 -11.66 -8.10 11.06
C ASP A 89 -10.78 -9.12 10.30
N LEU A 90 -10.17 -8.66 9.20
CA LEU A 90 -9.42 -9.54 8.30
C LEU A 90 -8.00 -9.78 8.82
N ASN A 91 -7.58 -11.04 8.84
CA ASN A 91 -6.16 -11.39 8.82
C ASN A 91 -5.62 -11.18 7.41
N ALA A 92 -4.81 -10.14 7.20
CA ALA A 92 -4.33 -9.78 5.88
C ALA A 92 -2.86 -9.38 5.85
N ILE A 93 -2.21 -9.62 4.71
CA ILE A 93 -0.85 -9.16 4.42
C ILE A 93 -0.83 -8.41 3.08
N PHE A 94 0.03 -7.40 2.99
CA PHE A 94 0.20 -6.56 1.80
C PHE A 94 1.56 -6.81 1.15
N LEU A 95 1.58 -7.17 -0.14
CA LEU A 95 2.79 -7.34 -0.93
C LEU A 95 2.86 -6.27 -2.03
N ALA A 96 3.96 -5.53 -2.06
CA ALA A 96 4.23 -4.51 -3.08
C ALA A 96 5.13 -5.09 -4.20
N GLY A 97 4.53 -5.52 -5.31
CA GLY A 97 5.26 -5.90 -6.53
C GLY A 97 6.16 -4.76 -7.06
N PRO A 98 5.66 -3.52 -7.25
CA PRO A 98 6.51 -2.38 -7.56
C PRO A 98 7.20 -1.86 -6.29
N GLY A 99 8.04 -2.71 -5.67
CA GLY A 99 8.64 -2.49 -4.36
C GLY A 99 9.62 -1.32 -4.31
N HIS A 100 10.12 -0.85 -5.46
CA HIS A 100 10.85 0.41 -5.61
C HIS A 100 10.05 1.65 -5.16
N GLY A 101 8.74 1.50 -4.99
CA GLY A 101 7.79 2.43 -4.39
C GLY A 101 7.72 2.42 -2.87
N ALA A 102 8.80 2.06 -2.18
CA ALA A 102 8.85 1.92 -0.72
C ALA A 102 8.22 3.07 0.09
N PRO A 103 8.36 4.36 -0.31
CA PRO A 103 7.69 5.44 0.40
C PRO A 103 6.16 5.27 0.51
N GLY A 104 5.55 4.60 -0.47
CA GLY A 104 4.11 4.30 -0.48
C GLY A 104 3.68 3.25 0.56
N VAL A 105 4.61 2.45 1.08
CA VAL A 105 4.38 1.42 2.11
C VAL A 105 4.92 1.86 3.47
N LEU A 106 6.10 2.49 3.49
CA LEU A 106 6.70 3.02 4.71
C LEU A 106 5.83 4.09 5.38
N ALA A 107 5.21 4.97 4.58
CA ALA A 107 4.38 6.04 5.11
C ALA A 107 3.15 5.56 5.92
N PRO A 108 2.32 4.62 5.43
CA PRO A 108 1.24 4.07 6.25
C PRO A 108 1.77 3.26 7.45
N VAL A 109 2.83 2.46 7.30
CA VAL A 109 3.44 1.70 8.41
C VAL A 109 3.97 2.62 9.53
N TYR A 110 4.43 3.82 9.18
CA TYR A 110 4.81 4.84 10.16
C TYR A 110 3.59 5.47 10.84
N LEU A 111 2.53 5.80 10.09
CA LEU A 111 1.32 6.44 10.62
C LEU A 111 0.42 5.53 11.46
N GLU A 112 0.57 4.21 11.34
CA GLU A 112 -0.07 3.25 12.22
C GLU A 112 0.79 2.89 13.45
N GLY A 113 1.97 3.51 13.61
CA GLY A 113 2.83 3.40 14.78
C GLY A 113 3.81 2.23 14.77
N THR A 114 3.58 1.18 13.97
CA THR A 114 4.43 -0.01 13.93
C THR A 114 5.88 0.30 13.55
N TYR A 115 6.13 1.28 12.67
CA TYR A 115 7.50 1.68 12.37
C TYR A 115 8.23 2.19 13.62
N SER A 116 7.56 2.99 14.46
CA SER A 116 8.11 3.54 15.70
C SER A 116 8.28 2.48 16.80
N GLU A 117 7.43 1.45 16.82
CA GLU A 117 7.60 0.30 17.71
C GLU A 117 8.89 -0.48 17.42
N VAL A 118 9.20 -0.68 16.13
CA VAL A 118 10.41 -1.39 15.68
C VAL A 118 11.65 -0.49 15.72
N TYR A 119 11.50 0.80 15.38
CA TYR A 119 12.56 1.80 15.32
C TYR A 119 12.22 3.01 16.21
N PRO A 120 12.47 2.92 17.54
CA PRO A 120 12.05 3.96 18.49
C PRO A 120 12.66 5.35 18.25
N ASN A 121 13.75 5.45 17.51
CA ASN A 121 14.34 6.73 17.11
C ASN A 121 13.58 7.44 15.97
N LYS A 122 12.52 6.83 15.44
CA LYS A 122 11.56 7.43 14.50
C LYS A 122 10.22 7.52 15.19
N SER A 123 10.16 8.25 16.31
CA SER A 123 8.93 8.51 17.07
C SER A 123 7.90 9.28 16.26
N GLU A 124 6.62 9.17 16.63
CA GLU A 124 5.50 9.87 15.98
C GLU A 124 5.43 11.38 16.36
N ASP A 125 6.57 12.06 16.27
CA ASP A 125 6.72 13.49 16.50
C ASP A 125 7.57 14.15 15.40
N GLU A 126 7.85 15.45 15.53
CA GLU A 126 8.61 16.20 14.51
C GLU A 126 10.08 15.80 14.43
N GLU A 127 10.68 15.33 15.53
CA GLU A 127 12.06 14.86 15.58
C GLU A 127 12.17 13.50 14.91
N GLY A 128 11.31 12.56 15.28
CA GLY A 128 11.25 11.24 14.66
C GLY A 128 10.89 11.30 13.17
N MET A 129 9.97 12.18 12.77
CA MET A 129 9.66 12.43 11.35
C MET A 129 10.86 13.03 10.60
N THR A 130 11.65 13.89 11.25
CA THR A 130 12.87 14.44 10.64
C THR A 130 13.87 13.34 10.33
N GLU A 131 14.14 12.45 11.28
CA GLU A 131 15.07 11.33 11.07
C GLU A 131 14.50 10.30 10.08
N PHE A 132 13.19 10.03 10.13
CA PHE A 132 12.50 9.16 9.18
C PHE A 132 12.66 9.66 7.74
N PHE A 133 12.43 10.96 7.50
CA PHE A 133 12.63 11.55 6.16
C PHE A 133 14.10 11.53 5.75
N LYS A 134 14.99 11.94 6.64
CA LYS A 134 16.43 12.07 6.36
C LYS A 134 17.07 10.74 6.02
N GLU A 135 16.75 9.66 6.73
CA GLU A 135 17.39 8.35 6.57
C GLU A 135 16.94 7.57 5.32
N PHE A 136 15.79 7.89 4.74
CA PHE A 136 15.34 7.25 3.51
C PHE A 136 16.36 7.42 2.36
N SER A 137 16.87 6.30 1.82
CA SER A 137 17.88 6.29 0.74
C SER A 137 19.13 7.15 1.05
N PHE A 138 19.51 7.21 2.33
CA PHE A 138 20.69 7.96 2.79
C PHE A 138 21.81 7.00 3.19
N PRO A 139 23.10 7.38 3.05
CA PRO A 139 24.20 6.55 3.53
C PRO A 139 24.05 6.19 5.02
N GLY A 140 23.98 4.89 5.31
CA GLY A 140 23.76 4.37 6.67
C GLY A 140 22.30 4.42 7.16
N GLY A 141 21.36 4.80 6.31
CA GLY A 141 19.91 4.76 6.58
C GLY A 141 19.24 3.54 5.92
N ILE A 142 17.98 3.71 5.52
CA ILE A 142 17.15 2.63 4.93
C ILE A 142 17.19 2.63 3.40
N GLY A 143 16.92 1.47 2.80
CA GLY A 143 16.88 1.27 1.36
C GLY A 143 15.75 2.03 0.65
N SER A 144 15.79 2.03 -0.68
CA SER A 144 14.76 2.64 -1.54
C SER A 144 13.61 1.68 -1.92
N HIS A 145 13.74 0.40 -1.55
CA HIS A 145 12.78 -0.67 -1.83
C HIS A 145 12.08 -1.12 -0.54
N CYS A 146 11.07 -1.98 -0.65
CA CYS A 146 10.39 -2.60 0.50
C CYS A 146 11.26 -3.70 1.13
N THR A 147 12.51 -3.37 1.46
CA THR A 147 13.54 -4.29 1.93
C THR A 147 13.11 -5.00 3.23
N PRO A 148 13.80 -6.08 3.66
CA PRO A 148 13.44 -6.84 4.87
C PRO A 148 13.41 -6.03 6.17
N GLU A 149 14.05 -4.87 6.22
CA GLU A 149 13.96 -3.93 7.34
C GLU A 149 12.60 -3.21 7.42
N THR A 150 11.80 -3.24 6.36
CA THR A 150 10.45 -2.66 6.37
C THR A 150 9.50 -3.57 7.16
N PRO A 151 8.92 -3.11 8.28
CA PRO A 151 7.96 -3.91 9.03
C PRO A 151 6.79 -4.36 8.14
N GLY A 152 6.47 -5.65 8.19
CA GLY A 152 5.43 -6.28 7.37
C GLY A 152 5.87 -6.74 5.97
N SER A 153 7.09 -6.41 5.52
CA SER A 153 7.57 -6.86 4.21
C SER A 153 8.06 -8.31 4.23
N ILE A 154 7.55 -9.11 3.30
CA ILE A 154 8.10 -10.44 2.92
C ILE A 154 8.49 -10.49 1.44
N HIS A 155 8.43 -9.35 0.75
CA HIS A 155 8.67 -9.22 -0.69
C HIS A 155 9.24 -7.83 -0.99
N GLU A 156 10.53 -7.79 -1.36
CA GLU A 156 11.22 -6.52 -1.59
C GLU A 156 10.77 -5.79 -2.86
N GLY A 157 10.41 -6.53 -3.92
CA GLY A 157 9.96 -5.97 -5.20
C GLY A 157 11.03 -5.14 -5.93
N GLY A 158 12.32 -5.50 -5.75
CA GLY A 158 13.45 -4.95 -6.51
C GLY A 158 13.60 -5.62 -7.86
N GLU A 159 13.90 -6.92 -7.87
CA GLU A 159 13.77 -7.75 -9.07
C GLU A 159 12.29 -8.11 -9.27
N LEU A 160 11.70 -7.51 -10.29
CA LEU A 160 10.29 -7.62 -10.63
C LEU A 160 9.91 -9.01 -11.16
N GLY A 161 8.71 -9.49 -10.83
CA GLY A 161 8.10 -10.65 -11.47
C GLY A 161 7.61 -11.75 -10.52
N TYR A 162 7.93 -11.64 -9.23
CA TYR A 162 7.67 -12.70 -8.23
C TYR A 162 6.51 -12.39 -7.28
N SER A 163 5.84 -11.25 -7.43
CA SER A 163 4.84 -10.77 -6.47
C SER A 163 3.67 -11.76 -6.29
N ILE A 164 3.07 -12.24 -7.39
CA ILE A 164 1.97 -13.20 -7.34
C ILE A 164 2.44 -14.58 -6.87
N SER A 165 3.61 -15.08 -7.29
CA SER A 165 4.08 -16.40 -6.84
C SER A 165 4.34 -16.40 -5.33
N HIS A 166 4.93 -15.33 -4.79
CA HIS A 166 5.08 -15.14 -3.34
C HIS A 166 3.71 -15.01 -2.66
N ALA A 167 2.75 -14.31 -3.27
CA ALA A 167 1.42 -14.14 -2.72
C ALA A 167 0.66 -15.47 -2.57
N PHE A 168 0.70 -16.31 -3.60
CA PHE A 168 0.12 -17.66 -3.54
C PHE A 168 0.86 -18.55 -2.55
N GLY A 169 2.19 -18.47 -2.50
CA GLY A 169 3.00 -19.17 -1.50
C GLY A 169 2.59 -18.85 -0.06
N ALA A 170 2.31 -17.57 0.23
CA ALA A 170 1.85 -17.13 1.55
C ALA A 170 0.43 -17.60 1.89
N ALA A 171 -0.44 -17.74 0.88
CA ALA A 171 -1.83 -18.18 1.06
C ALA A 171 -1.97 -19.70 1.27
N PHE A 172 -1.04 -20.52 0.76
CA PHE A 172 -1.14 -21.98 0.90
C PHE A 172 -1.11 -22.42 2.38
N ASP A 173 -1.99 -23.38 2.70
CA ASP A 173 -2.19 -23.92 4.05
C ASP A 173 -2.52 -22.86 5.13
N ASN A 174 -3.04 -21.69 4.71
CA ASN A 174 -3.36 -20.57 5.58
C ASN A 174 -4.78 -20.02 5.31
N PRO A 175 -5.83 -20.76 5.70
CA PRO A 175 -7.21 -20.56 5.21
C PRO A 175 -7.82 -19.20 5.57
N ASP A 176 -7.34 -18.55 6.63
CA ASP A 176 -7.88 -17.27 7.11
C ASP A 176 -7.11 -16.06 6.54
N LEU A 177 -6.00 -16.27 5.83
CA LEU A 177 -5.15 -15.19 5.34
C LEU A 177 -5.65 -14.63 4.00
N LEU A 178 -5.88 -13.31 3.97
CA LEU A 178 -6.01 -12.54 2.74
C LEU A 178 -4.66 -11.94 2.34
N VAL A 179 -4.10 -12.42 1.23
CA VAL A 179 -2.87 -11.88 0.66
C VAL A 179 -3.23 -10.87 -0.43
N THR A 180 -3.12 -9.58 -0.12
CA THR A 180 -3.30 -8.52 -1.11
C THR A 180 -1.97 -8.21 -1.77
N VAL A 181 -1.89 -8.36 -3.09
CA VAL A 181 -0.67 -8.14 -3.86
C VAL A 181 -0.90 -7.07 -4.91
N VAL A 182 -0.11 -5.99 -4.86
CA VAL A 182 -0.09 -4.97 -5.90
C VAL A 182 0.93 -5.38 -6.96
N VAL A 183 0.50 -5.40 -8.21
CA VAL A 183 1.26 -5.87 -9.36
C VAL A 183 1.49 -4.69 -10.29
N GLY A 184 2.75 -4.32 -10.53
CA GLY A 184 3.03 -3.26 -11.50
C GLY A 184 2.63 -3.70 -12.91
N ASP A 185 1.99 -2.83 -13.70
CA ASP A 185 1.74 -3.10 -15.12
C ASP A 185 3.02 -3.48 -15.90
N GLY A 186 4.13 -2.78 -15.67
CA GLY A 186 5.44 -3.15 -16.22
C GLY A 186 6.02 -4.43 -15.63
N GLU A 187 5.72 -4.76 -14.38
CA GLU A 187 6.05 -6.07 -13.79
C GLU A 187 5.32 -7.18 -14.56
N ALA A 188 4.06 -6.95 -14.95
CA ALA A 188 3.19 -7.92 -15.63
C ALA A 188 3.68 -8.34 -17.01
N GLU A 189 4.61 -7.59 -17.60
CA GLU A 189 5.28 -7.94 -18.84
C GLU A 189 6.40 -8.98 -18.65
N THR A 190 6.82 -9.24 -17.40
CA THR A 190 7.86 -10.25 -17.11
C THR A 190 7.32 -11.67 -17.27
N GLY A 191 8.19 -12.58 -17.74
CA GLY A 191 7.86 -14.00 -17.89
C GLY A 191 7.38 -14.67 -16.59
N PRO A 192 8.08 -14.51 -15.45
CA PRO A 192 7.64 -15.05 -14.16
C PRO A 192 6.25 -14.57 -13.75
N LEU A 193 5.94 -13.28 -13.91
CA LEU A 193 4.63 -12.78 -13.51
C LEU A 193 3.52 -13.25 -14.45
N ALA A 194 3.76 -13.22 -15.77
CA ALA A 194 2.80 -13.68 -16.75
C ALA A 194 2.31 -15.12 -16.48
N THR A 195 3.22 -16.03 -16.13
CA THR A 195 2.84 -17.42 -15.80
C THR A 195 2.21 -17.56 -14.42
N SER A 196 2.60 -16.71 -13.46
CA SER A 196 2.13 -16.79 -12.06
C SER A 196 0.62 -16.59 -11.91
N TRP A 197 -0.06 -15.93 -12.85
CA TRP A 197 -1.53 -15.83 -12.88
C TRP A 197 -2.25 -17.19 -12.92
N HIS A 198 -1.57 -18.25 -13.37
CA HIS A 198 -2.11 -19.61 -13.34
C HIS A 198 -2.12 -20.26 -11.95
N SER A 199 -1.50 -19.62 -10.94
CA SER A 199 -1.42 -20.15 -9.56
C SER A 199 -2.79 -20.42 -8.93
N ASN A 200 -3.83 -19.69 -9.37
CA ASN A 200 -5.22 -19.90 -8.95
C ASN A 200 -5.77 -21.31 -9.24
N LYS A 201 -5.18 -22.05 -10.20
CA LYS A 201 -5.58 -23.43 -10.52
C LYS A 201 -5.10 -24.45 -9.48
N PHE A 202 -4.17 -24.05 -8.63
CA PHE A 202 -3.56 -24.91 -7.61
C PHE A 202 -4.04 -24.58 -6.19
N LEU A 203 -4.71 -23.43 -6.03
CA LEU A 203 -5.30 -23.00 -4.77
C LEU A 203 -6.62 -23.73 -4.50
N ASN A 204 -6.76 -24.26 -3.29
CA ASN A 204 -7.98 -24.89 -2.81
C ASN A 204 -8.61 -24.02 -1.71
N PRO A 205 -9.75 -23.35 -1.95
CA PRO A 205 -10.34 -22.39 -1.03
C PRO A 205 -10.88 -23.00 0.27
N ILE A 206 -10.85 -24.35 0.42
CA ILE A 206 -11.23 -25.02 1.67
C ILE A 206 -10.06 -25.05 2.67
N ARG A 207 -8.81 -25.08 2.19
CA ARG A 207 -7.61 -25.24 3.03
C ARG A 207 -6.60 -24.11 2.93
N ASP A 208 -6.64 -23.37 1.82
CA ASP A 208 -5.73 -22.27 1.51
C ASP A 208 -6.47 -20.94 1.68
N GLY A 209 -5.72 -19.87 1.93
CA GLY A 209 -6.23 -18.51 2.01
C GLY A 209 -6.65 -17.96 0.64
N ALA A 210 -6.79 -16.64 0.56
CA ALA A 210 -7.17 -15.96 -0.68
C ALA A 210 -6.09 -14.99 -1.14
N VAL A 211 -5.87 -14.92 -2.45
CA VAL A 211 -4.99 -13.91 -3.07
C VAL A 211 -5.86 -12.87 -3.78
N LEU A 212 -5.68 -11.60 -3.42
CA LEU A 212 -6.33 -10.44 -4.05
C LEU A 212 -5.28 -9.65 -4.85
N PRO A 213 -5.12 -9.95 -6.16
CA PRO A 213 -4.21 -9.20 -7.01
C PRO A 213 -4.84 -7.88 -7.48
N ILE A 214 -4.03 -6.82 -7.45
CA ILE A 214 -4.40 -5.47 -7.89
C ILE A 214 -3.39 -5.05 -8.94
N LEU A 215 -3.81 -5.00 -10.20
CA LEU A 215 -3.00 -4.49 -11.30
C LEU A 215 -2.93 -2.96 -11.17
N HIS A 216 -1.70 -2.45 -11.00
CA HIS A 216 -1.39 -1.06 -10.75
C HIS A 216 -0.93 -0.34 -12.01
#